data_AF-A0A7C7K3U6-F1
#
_entry.id   AF-A0A7C7K3U6-F1
#
_cell.length_a   1.000
_cell.length_b   1.000
_cell.length_c   1.000
_cell.angle_alpha   90.00
_cell.angle_beta   90.00
_cell.angle_gamma   90.00
#
_symmetry.space_group_name_H-M   'P 1'
#
loop_
_entity.id
_entity.type
_entity.pdbx_description
1 polymer ?
#
loop_
_entity_poly.entity_id
_entity_poly.type
_entity_poly.pdbx_seq_one_letter_code
_entity_poly.pdbx_strand_id
1 'polypeptide(L)'
;MEAPNNESFRDSIATISEDGKRAWIFPKKPSGKFYDYRKYVSYFLLAFLFAAPFIKINGNQFLMFNVLERRFNIFGFPFWPQDFHLFVISMIIGVIFITLFTVAFGRIFCGWICPQTIFMEMVFRRIEYWIDGDRGKQLRLKKSGWTSEKIRKRVLK
;
A
#
# COMPACT_ATOMS: atom_id res chain seq x y z
N MET A 1 -35.71 30.80 10.30
CA MET A 1 -35.19 31.09 8.95
C MET A 1 -34.95 29.75 8.27
N GLU A 2 -35.92 29.34 7.46
CA GLU A 2 -35.86 28.11 6.67
C GLU A 2 -34.93 28.34 5.48
N ALA A 3 -33.97 27.44 5.28
CA ALA A 3 -33.07 27.50 4.14
C ALA A 3 -33.81 27.08 2.85
N PRO A 4 -33.55 27.72 1.69
CA PRO A 4 -34.20 27.41 0.43
C PRO A 4 -33.89 25.98 -0.04
N ASN A 5 -34.92 25.31 -0.57
CA ASN A 5 -35.03 23.87 -0.87
C ASN A 5 -34.11 23.32 -1.99
N ASN A 6 -33.04 24.04 -2.38
CA ASN A 6 -32.21 23.69 -3.54
C ASN A 6 -30.70 23.93 -3.36
N GLU A 7 -30.23 24.08 -2.12
CA GLU A 7 -28.81 24.25 -1.81
C GLU A 7 -28.32 23.07 -0.95
N SER A 8 -28.50 21.84 -1.44
CA SER A 8 -27.92 20.61 -0.87
C SER A 8 -26.40 20.54 -1.14
N PHE A 9 -25.67 21.62 -0.91
CA PHE A 9 -24.23 21.64 -1.08
C PHE A 9 -23.58 21.14 0.22
N ARG A 10 -23.22 19.84 0.23
CA ARG A 10 -22.54 19.10 1.32
C ARG A 10 -23.44 18.44 2.38
N ASP A 11 -24.75 18.40 2.18
CA ASP A 11 -25.68 17.71 3.08
C ASP A 11 -25.62 16.17 3.00
N SER A 12 -24.96 15.62 1.97
CA SER A 12 -24.70 14.19 1.87
C SER A 12 -23.22 13.90 1.66
N ILE A 13 -22.75 12.85 2.33
CA ILE A 13 -21.40 12.32 2.08
C ILE A 13 -21.42 11.68 0.69
N ALA A 14 -20.46 12.00 -0.17
CA ALA A 14 -20.36 11.49 -1.55
C ALA A 14 -20.33 9.95 -1.70
N THR A 15 -20.25 9.20 -0.59
CA THR A 15 -20.30 7.74 -0.53
C THR A 15 -21.66 7.18 -0.06
N ILE A 16 -22.68 8.03 0.09
CA ILE A 16 -24.04 7.65 0.47
C ILE A 16 -24.95 7.84 -0.74
N SER A 17 -25.72 6.82 -1.10
CA SER A 17 -26.77 6.93 -2.12
C SER A 17 -27.98 7.69 -1.56
N GLU A 18 -28.85 8.20 -2.43
CA GLU A 18 -30.11 8.86 -2.01
C GLU A 18 -30.94 8.00 -1.04
N ASP A 19 -30.87 6.66 -1.17
CA ASP A 19 -31.50 5.69 -0.24
C ASP A 19 -30.81 5.52 1.14
N GLY A 20 -29.80 6.33 1.48
CA GLY A 20 -29.03 6.22 2.73
C GLY A 20 -28.07 5.02 2.82
N LYS A 21 -27.87 4.26 1.74
CA LYS A 21 -26.97 3.10 1.70
C LYS A 21 -25.57 3.46 1.19
N ARG A 22 -24.55 2.69 1.60
CA ARG A 22 -23.16 2.89 1.14
C ARG A 22 -23.04 2.64 -0.37
N ALA A 23 -22.69 3.68 -1.11
CA ALA A 23 -22.34 3.61 -2.52
C ALA A 23 -20.92 3.03 -2.66
N TRP A 24 -20.84 1.75 -3.04
CA TRP A 24 -19.57 1.10 -3.34
C TRP A 24 -18.95 1.67 -4.61
N ILE A 25 -17.77 2.26 -4.47
CA ILE A 25 -17.00 2.86 -5.57
C ILE A 25 -16.04 1.81 -6.12
N PHE A 26 -16.07 1.62 -7.43
CA PHE A 26 -15.19 0.70 -8.16
C PHE A 26 -14.13 1.51 -8.92
N PRO A 27 -12.84 1.39 -8.58
CA PRO A 27 -11.78 2.14 -9.23
C PRO A 27 -11.60 1.68 -10.68
N LYS A 28 -11.41 2.63 -11.60
CA LYS A 28 -11.05 2.33 -12.99
C LYS A 28 -9.57 1.96 -13.07
N LYS A 29 -9.21 1.01 -13.93
CA LYS A 29 -7.81 0.66 -14.19
C LYS A 29 -7.08 1.86 -14.84
N PRO A 30 -6.02 2.41 -14.21
CA PRO A 30 -5.23 3.48 -14.81
C PRO A 30 -4.39 2.93 -15.96
N SER A 31 -4.21 3.73 -17.01
CA SER A 31 -3.45 3.40 -18.22
C SER A 31 -2.58 4.58 -18.64
N GLY A 32 -1.31 4.35 -18.96
CA GLY A 32 -0.39 5.38 -19.49
C GLY A 32 1.09 5.09 -19.23
N LYS A 33 1.98 5.81 -19.94
CA LYS A 33 3.44 5.63 -19.86
C LYS A 33 4.00 5.81 -18.43
N PHE A 34 3.56 6.84 -17.72
CA PHE A 34 3.99 7.09 -16.33
C PHE A 34 3.54 5.99 -15.35
N TYR A 35 2.40 5.35 -15.63
CA TYR A 35 1.94 4.21 -14.83
C TYR A 35 2.80 2.96 -15.08
N ASP A 36 3.26 2.77 -16.32
CA ASP A 36 4.17 1.66 -16.64
C ASP A 36 5.55 1.85 -16.01
N TYR A 37 6.11 3.07 -16.03
CA TYR A 37 7.35 3.36 -15.29
C TYR A 37 7.21 3.13 -13.79
N ARG A 38 6.12 3.62 -13.17
CA ARG A 38 5.83 3.36 -11.75
C ARG A 38 5.76 1.86 -11.46
N LYS A 39 5.20 1.07 -12.37
CA LYS A 39 5.08 -0.38 -12.25
C LYS A 39 6.44 -1.08 -12.23
N TYR A 40 7.35 -0.71 -13.13
CA TYR A 40 8.70 -1.28 -13.13
C TYR A 40 9.45 -0.95 -11.85
N VAL A 41 9.41 0.31 -11.40
CA VAL A 41 10.03 0.72 -10.13
C VAL A 41 9.43 -0.03 -8.94
N SER A 42 8.11 -0.22 -8.95
CA SER A 42 7.38 -0.95 -7.90
C SER A 42 7.80 -2.41 -7.81
N TYR A 43 7.91 -3.12 -8.94
CA TYR A 43 8.34 -4.51 -8.96
C TYR A 43 9.80 -4.66 -8.52
N PHE A 44 10.65 -3.72 -8.94
CA PHE A 44 12.03 -3.69 -8.48
C PHE A 44 12.11 -3.50 -6.96
N LEU A 45 11.37 -2.53 -6.40
CA LEU A 45 11.33 -2.30 -4.95
C LEU A 45 10.76 -3.50 -4.19
N LEU A 46 9.73 -4.14 -4.73
CA LEU A 46 9.10 -5.31 -4.12
C LEU A 46 10.04 -6.51 -4.10
N ALA A 47 10.71 -6.78 -5.23
CA ALA A 47 11.72 -7.83 -5.33
C ALA A 47 12.89 -7.55 -4.37
N PHE A 48 13.34 -6.29 -4.29
CA PHE A 48 14.37 -5.89 -3.33
C PHE A 48 13.91 -6.09 -1.88
N LEU A 49 12.70 -5.67 -1.52
CA LEU A 49 12.17 -5.80 -0.17
C LEU A 49 12.04 -7.28 0.25
N PHE A 50 11.60 -8.15 -0.66
CA PHE A 50 11.52 -9.58 -0.39
C PHE A 50 12.87 -10.27 -0.42
N ALA A 51 13.82 -9.83 -1.25
CA ALA A 51 15.17 -10.40 -1.31
C ALA A 51 16.04 -9.95 -0.13
N ALA A 52 15.89 -8.70 0.34
CA ALA A 52 16.66 -8.10 1.42
C ALA A 52 16.77 -8.96 2.70
N PRO A 53 15.71 -9.59 3.23
CA PRO A 53 15.83 -10.44 4.42
C PRO A 53 16.53 -11.78 4.16
N PHE A 54 16.60 -12.27 2.91
CA PHE A 54 17.27 -13.53 2.56
C PHE A 54 18.74 -13.34 2.19
N ILE A 55 19.17 -12.11 1.87
CA ILE A 55 20.57 -11.79 1.60
C ILE A 55 21.33 -11.80 2.93
N LYS A 56 22.10 -12.87 3.17
CA LYS A 56 23.03 -12.98 4.29
C LYS A 56 24.39 -12.42 3.85
N ILE A 57 24.88 -11.40 4.54
CA ILE A 57 26.25 -10.90 4.36
C ILE A 57 27.07 -11.33 5.58
N ASN A 58 28.20 -12.00 5.36
CA ASN A 58 29.14 -12.44 6.41
C ASN A 58 28.54 -13.36 7.51
N GLY A 59 27.70 -14.33 7.15
CA GLY A 59 27.21 -15.35 8.10
C GLY A 59 26.16 -14.89 9.11
N ASN A 60 25.89 -13.58 9.20
CA ASN A 60 24.83 -12.99 10.02
C ASN A 60 23.65 -12.55 9.13
N GLN A 61 22.42 -12.81 9.58
CA GLN A 61 21.21 -12.39 8.88
C GLN A 61 21.07 -10.86 8.94
N PHE A 62 20.66 -10.26 7.82
CA PHE A 62 20.67 -8.81 7.57
C PHE A 62 19.94 -7.98 8.66
N LEU A 63 18.87 -8.57 9.22
CA LEU A 63 18.09 -8.07 10.35
C LEU A 63 17.72 -9.28 11.21
N MET A 64 18.55 -9.61 12.20
CA MET A 64 18.22 -10.61 13.22
C MET A 64 17.94 -9.89 14.54
N PHE A 65 16.67 -9.89 14.95
CA PHE A 65 16.27 -9.40 16.27
C PHE A 65 16.03 -10.60 17.19
N ASN A 66 17.09 -11.14 17.80
CA ASN A 66 16.95 -12.20 18.79
C ASN A 66 16.87 -11.59 20.19
N VAL A 67 15.64 -11.36 20.66
CA VAL A 67 15.35 -10.79 21.99
C VAL A 67 15.75 -11.75 23.12
N LEU A 68 15.68 -13.06 22.91
CA LEU A 68 16.08 -14.05 23.92
C LEU A 68 17.59 -14.09 24.14
N GLU A 69 18.38 -14.03 23.06
CA GLU A 69 19.85 -14.11 23.14
C GLU A 69 20.54 -12.74 23.25
N ARG A 70 19.77 -11.63 23.27
CA ARG A 70 20.27 -10.24 23.25
C ARG A 70 21.27 -9.96 22.12
N ARG A 71 21.13 -10.68 20.99
CA ARG A 71 21.94 -10.48 19.79
C ARG A 71 21.08 -9.80 18.74
N PHE A 72 21.38 -8.53 18.49
CA PHE A 72 20.73 -7.73 17.46
C PHE A 72 21.73 -7.57 16.31
N ASN A 73 21.54 -8.28 15.20
CA ASN A 73 22.36 -8.07 14.01
C ASN A 73 21.61 -7.15 13.07
N ILE A 74 22.15 -5.96 12.81
CA ILE A 74 21.58 -4.99 11.87
C ILE A 74 22.67 -4.70 10.83
N PHE A 75 22.34 -4.89 9.54
CA PHE A 75 23.29 -4.74 8.42
C PHE A 75 24.56 -5.61 8.54
N GLY A 76 24.47 -6.77 9.20
CA GLY A 76 25.59 -7.68 9.38
C GLY A 76 26.55 -7.33 10.52
N PHE A 77 26.33 -6.21 11.23
CA PHE A 77 27.08 -5.87 12.43
C PHE A 77 26.38 -6.38 13.70
N PRO A 78 27.11 -7.05 14.61
CA PRO A 78 26.57 -7.46 15.89
C PRO A 78 26.45 -6.27 16.85
N PHE A 79 25.23 -5.86 17.20
CA PHE A 79 24.97 -4.86 18.23
C PHE A 79 24.94 -5.52 19.62
N TRP A 80 25.79 -5.03 20.51
CA TRP A 80 25.79 -5.37 21.93
C TRP A 80 24.98 -4.35 22.75
N PRO A 81 24.53 -4.69 23.97
CA PRO A 81 23.73 -3.78 24.82
C PRO A 81 24.39 -2.42 25.10
N GLN A 82 25.72 -2.35 25.08
CA GLN A 82 26.50 -1.12 25.23
C GLN A 82 26.26 -0.12 24.08
N ASP A 83 26.04 -0.63 22.87
CA ASP A 83 25.91 0.15 21.62
C ASP A 83 24.45 0.55 21.32
N PHE A 84 23.54 0.35 22.27
CA PHE A 84 22.12 0.71 22.10
C PHE A 84 21.93 2.21 21.82
N HIS A 85 22.81 3.07 22.36
CA HIS A 85 22.78 4.51 22.09
C HIS A 85 23.05 4.82 20.61
N LEU A 86 23.97 4.10 19.94
CA LEU A 86 24.22 4.24 18.50
C LEU A 86 23.01 3.80 17.67
N PHE A 87 22.32 2.72 18.09
CA PHE A 87 21.08 2.28 17.44
C PHE A 87 19.99 3.35 17.53
N VAL A 88 19.76 3.92 18.72
CA VAL A 88 18.75 4.97 18.92
C VAL A 88 19.07 6.21 18.10
N ILE A 89 20.33 6.68 18.11
CA ILE A 89 20.76 7.85 17.32
C ILE A 89 20.56 7.57 15.81
N SER A 90 20.96 6.40 15.33
CA SER A 90 20.75 6.00 13.93
C SER A 90 19.27 5.98 13.56
N MET A 91 18.41 5.44 14.43
CA MET A 91 16.95 5.43 14.22
C MET A 91 16.38 6.85 14.16
N ILE A 92 16.79 7.75 15.07
CA ILE A 92 16.34 9.14 15.08
C ILE A 92 16.77 9.85 13.79
N ILE A 93 18.03 9.70 13.37
CA ILE A 93 18.54 10.27 12.12
C ILE A 93 17.74 9.72 10.94
N GLY A 94 17.46 8.42 10.91
CA GLY A 94 16.66 7.78 9.87
C GLY A 94 15.24 8.33 9.78
N VAL A 95 14.55 8.50 10.92
CA VAL A 95 13.20 9.07 10.96
C VAL A 95 13.21 10.53 10.50
N ILE A 96 14.15 11.34 10.98
CA ILE A 96 14.27 12.75 10.56
C ILE A 96 14.59 12.85 9.07
N PHE A 97 15.51 12.03 8.57
CA PHE A 97 15.88 11.98 7.17
C PHE A 97 14.68 11.63 6.28
N ILE A 98 13.95 10.56 6.61
CA ILE A 98 12.74 10.17 5.87
C ILE A 98 11.68 11.28 5.97
N THR A 99 11.49 11.89 7.14
CA THR A 99 10.51 12.97 7.32
C THR A 99 10.85 14.17 6.44
N LEU A 100 12.09 14.66 6.47
CA LEU A 100 12.53 15.77 5.63
C LEU A 100 12.41 15.43 4.13
N PHE A 101 12.80 14.21 3.75
CA PHE A 101 12.65 13.74 2.37
C PHE A 101 11.18 13.70 1.93
N THR A 102 10.27 13.26 2.81
CA THR A 102 8.82 13.23 2.52
C THR A 102 8.20 14.62 2.45
N VAL A 103 8.68 15.59 3.22
CA VAL A 103 8.19 16.97 3.12
C VAL A 103 8.66 17.61 1.82
N ALA A 104 9.92 17.42 1.43
CA ALA A 104 10.47 17.99 0.20
C ALA A 104 9.93 17.32 -1.08
N PHE A 105 9.83 15.99 -1.10
CA PHE A 105 9.50 15.19 -2.29
C PHE A 105 8.26 14.31 -2.11
N GLY A 106 7.34 14.68 -1.22
CA GLY A 106 6.23 13.83 -0.78
C GLY A 106 5.36 13.27 -1.90
N ARG A 107 5.10 14.04 -2.96
CA ARG A 107 4.31 13.54 -4.11
C ARG A 107 5.03 12.43 -4.89
N ILE A 108 6.35 12.53 -5.01
CA ILE A 108 7.16 11.51 -5.68
C ILE A 108 7.30 10.31 -4.75
N PHE A 109 7.70 10.53 -3.49
CA PHE A 109 7.90 9.43 -2.53
C PHE A 109 6.61 8.66 -2.24
N CYS A 110 5.53 9.35 -1.84
CA CYS A 110 4.25 8.71 -1.54
C CYS A 110 3.59 8.06 -2.77
N GLY A 111 3.88 8.56 -3.98
CA GLY A 111 3.33 8.05 -5.23
C GLY A 111 4.16 6.93 -5.89
N TRP A 112 5.47 6.86 -5.66
CA TRP A 112 6.38 5.96 -6.39
C TRP A 112 7.15 4.98 -5.52
N ILE A 113 7.48 5.35 -4.27
CA ILE A 113 8.39 4.58 -3.41
C ILE A 113 7.67 4.04 -2.17
N CYS A 114 6.61 4.70 -1.70
CA CYS A 114 5.91 4.32 -0.49
C CYS A 114 5.46 2.84 -0.55
N PRO A 115 5.96 1.99 0.37
CA PRO A 115 5.71 0.56 0.32
C PRO A 115 4.21 0.26 0.40
N GLN A 116 3.48 0.97 1.26
CA GLN A 116 2.04 0.81 1.42
C GLN A 116 1.26 1.07 0.11
N THR A 117 1.62 2.13 -0.62
CA THR A 117 1.01 2.45 -1.91
C THR A 117 1.34 1.39 -2.95
N ILE A 118 2.61 0.97 -3.03
CA ILE A 118 3.07 -0.04 -4.00
C ILE A 118 2.31 -1.36 -3.80
N PHE A 119 2.20 -1.85 -2.57
CA PHE A 119 1.46 -3.09 -2.27
C PHE A 119 -0.02 -2.98 -2.67
N MET A 120 -0.71 -1.92 -2.25
CA MET A 120 -2.14 -1.76 -2.53
C MET A 120 -2.44 -1.53 -4.02
N GLU A 121 -1.63 -0.72 -4.71
CA GLU A 121 -1.87 -0.36 -6.10
C GLU A 121 -1.38 -1.43 -7.09
N MET A 122 -0.20 -2.04 -6.86
CA MET A 122 0.41 -2.95 -7.83
C MET A 122 0.16 -4.43 -7.54
N VAL A 123 -0.02 -4.82 -6.28
CA VAL A 123 -0.32 -6.22 -5.93
C VAL A 123 -1.83 -6.39 -5.81
N PHE A 124 -2.46 -5.74 -4.83
CA PHE A 124 -3.87 -5.96 -4.52
C PHE A 124 -4.81 -5.55 -5.67
N ARG A 125 -4.74 -4.31 -6.15
CA ARG A 125 -5.59 -3.86 -7.26
C ARG A 125 -5.36 -4.63 -8.56
N ARG A 126 -4.13 -5.09 -8.82
CA ARG A 126 -3.81 -5.86 -10.03
C ARG A 126 -4.45 -7.25 -9.98
N ILE A 127 -4.37 -7.92 -8.83
CA ILE A 127 -5.04 -9.19 -8.58
C ILE A 127 -6.56 -9.00 -8.66
N GLU A 128 -7.09 -7.92 -8.08
CA GLU A 128 -8.52 -7.58 -8.17
C GLU A 128 -8.98 -7.37 -9.62
N TYR A 129 -8.23 -6.62 -10.45
CA TYR A 129 -8.56 -6.49 -11.87
C TYR A 129 -8.43 -7.80 -12.65
N TRP A 130 -7.60 -8.73 -12.19
CA TRP A 130 -7.44 -10.05 -12.83
C TRP A 130 -8.62 -10.97 -12.50
N ILE A 131 -9.15 -10.91 -11.26
CA ILE A 131 -10.28 -11.73 -10.79
C ILE A 131 -11.63 -11.11 -11.18
N ASP A 132 -11.86 -9.85 -10.81
CA ASP A 132 -13.16 -9.17 -10.95
C ASP A 132 -13.30 -8.41 -12.29
N GLY A 133 -12.18 -8.09 -12.97
CA GLY A 133 -12.16 -7.33 -14.21
C GLY A 133 -12.20 -5.81 -14.02
N ASP A 134 -12.34 -5.06 -15.12
CA ASP A 134 -12.41 -3.59 -15.08
C ASP A 134 -13.75 -3.09 -14.49
N ARG A 135 -13.83 -1.80 -14.16
CA ARG A 135 -14.98 -1.14 -13.51
C ARG A 135 -16.33 -1.52 -14.14
N GLY A 136 -16.41 -1.61 -15.47
CA GLY A 136 -17.64 -2.01 -16.18
C GLY A 136 -18.07 -3.45 -15.89
N LYS A 137 -17.12 -4.38 -15.79
CA LYS A 137 -17.41 -5.79 -15.44
C LYS A 137 -17.82 -5.92 -13.98
N GLN A 138 -17.18 -5.17 -13.08
CA GLN A 138 -17.56 -5.11 -11.66
C GLN A 138 -18.98 -4.55 -11.46
N LEU A 139 -19.32 -3.47 -12.16
CA LEU A 139 -20.68 -2.91 -12.11
C LEU A 139 -21.72 -3.88 -12.66
N ARG A 140 -21.41 -4.57 -13.77
CA ARG A 140 -22.29 -5.57 -14.37
C ARG A 140 -22.48 -6.78 -13.46
N LEU A 141 -21.42 -7.26 -12.81
CA LEU A 141 -21.47 -8.36 -11.85
C LEU A 141 -22.25 -8.00 -10.56
N LYS A 142 -22.19 -6.73 -10.15
CA LYS A 142 -23.00 -6.23 -9.03
C LYS A 142 -24.49 -6.19 -9.40
N LYS A 143 -24.81 -5.73 -10.60
CA LYS A 143 -26.19 -5.66 -11.13
C LYS A 143 -26.76 -7.04 -11.50
N SER A 144 -25.93 -8.00 -11.90
CA SER A 144 -26.37 -9.36 -12.20
C SER A 144 -26.78 -10.11 -10.93
N GLY A 145 -27.75 -11.02 -11.05
CA GLY A 145 -28.17 -11.92 -9.97
C GLY A 145 -27.07 -12.86 -9.47
N TRP A 146 -27.41 -13.77 -8.57
CA TRP A 146 -26.49 -14.81 -8.05
C TRP A 146 -26.24 -15.89 -9.11
N THR A 147 -25.43 -15.57 -10.12
CA THR A 147 -24.99 -16.51 -11.15
C THR A 147 -23.73 -17.27 -10.68
N SER A 148 -23.50 -18.49 -11.16
CA SER A 148 -22.31 -19.30 -10.80
C SER A 148 -20.98 -18.58 -11.01
N GLU A 149 -20.90 -17.68 -12.00
CA GLU A 149 -19.74 -16.82 -12.24
C GLU A 149 -19.50 -15.82 -11.08
N LYS A 150 -20.57 -15.28 -10.47
CA LYS A 150 -20.50 -14.35 -9.33
C LYS A 150 -20.07 -15.06 -8.06
N ILE A 151 -20.52 -16.31 -7.85
CA ILE A 151 -20.10 -17.13 -6.72
C ILE A 151 -18.61 -17.46 -6.85
N ARG A 152 -18.17 -17.90 -8.03
CA ARG A 152 -16.76 -18.25 -8.28
C ARG A 152 -15.81 -17.06 -8.09
N LYS A 153 -16.21 -15.87 -8.56
CA LYS A 153 -15.45 -14.63 -8.35
C LYS A 153 -15.43 -14.15 -6.90
N ARG A 154 -16.53 -14.33 -6.16
CA ARG A 154 -16.59 -13.97 -4.74
C ARG A 154 -15.80 -14.93 -3.85
N VAL A 155 -15.65 -16.19 -4.25
CA VAL A 155 -14.84 -17.20 -3.52
C VAL A 155 -13.34 -17.04 -3.80
N LEU A 156 -12.97 -16.57 -4.99
CA LEU A 156 -11.57 -16.33 -5.36
C LEU A 156 -11.00 -15.00 -4.82
N LYS A 157 -11.88 -14.12 -4.31
CA LYS A 157 -11.52 -12.82 -3.73
C LYS A 157 -11.23 -12.96 -2.23
#